data_AF-A0A6P2BQP2-F1
#
_entry.id   AF-A0A6P2BQP2-F1
#
_cell.length_a   1.000
_cell.length_b   1.000
_cell.length_c   1.000
_cell.angle_alpha   90.00
_cell.angle_beta   90.00
_cell.angle_gamma   90.00
#
_symmetry.space_group_name_H-M   'P 1'
#
loop_
_entity.id
_entity.type
_entity.pdbx_description
1 polymer ?
#
loop_
_entity_poly.entity_id
_entity_poly.type
_entity_poly.pdbx_seq_one_letter_code
_entity_poly.pdbx_strand_id
1 'polypeptide(L)'
;MTPHTPAAITPEAICAAADRIAAAGDSEPRLARDPVNLPMIRNWLEAFATPGDRARCGAGPDCPDTAPPAMIQVWTMPGLHGARADDDPLAAMVALLDEAGYPSIVATNCDQVYLRPVKLGERLAVSARLVDVAGPKRTALGEGWFVTTRSTWTSDGEPVATMDFRVLKFRPSPPKTPQGRPTPSASPGVIRPVTSPDTEFFWAGTAAGELRVQRCGGRGGCGALRHPPGPMCPSCGIMTSQPPDYVVAAGTGEVYSYVVHHHPPVPGKKLPVVIALVQLTEGVRMTGEVLGAAPGEVRIGLPVRAEFVAVDDDLTLPAWRAVLPPGDDPPRDDPPVSTGHSGGAVLPPLFVDVTPTFVVASALATRDFQDVHHDRDRAVAGGAKDIFLNILTTTGLVQRYVAAWAGPDAVFRAISVRLGVPCHAGDTLTFTGEATATLTAEATADDGAGDNGDEAGDGHGWVISVTGRCGLGDHVTATVRLAPAGDR
;
A
#
# COMPACT_ATOMS: atom_id res chain seq x y z
N MET A 1 -36.76 37.01 16.27
CA MET A 1 -35.46 36.53 16.77
C MET A 1 -34.64 36.12 15.55
N THR A 2 -33.72 36.96 15.11
CA THR A 2 -32.72 36.62 14.10
C THR A 2 -31.77 35.58 14.71
N PRO A 3 -31.52 34.43 14.06
CA PRO A 3 -30.56 33.47 14.57
C PRO A 3 -29.18 34.14 14.57
N HIS A 4 -28.57 34.21 15.74
CA HIS A 4 -27.22 34.73 15.92
C HIS A 4 -26.27 33.71 15.30
N THR A 5 -25.83 33.92 14.06
CA THR A 5 -24.74 33.13 13.50
C THR A 5 -23.51 33.38 14.36
N PRO A 6 -22.93 32.35 15.02
CA PRO A 6 -21.72 32.53 15.80
C PRO A 6 -20.63 33.12 14.90
N ALA A 7 -19.85 34.06 15.44
CA ALA A 7 -18.74 34.67 14.70
C ALA A 7 -17.78 33.58 14.23
N ALA A 8 -17.36 33.63 12.97
CA ALA A 8 -16.42 32.66 12.40
C ALA A 8 -15.09 32.70 13.19
N ILE A 9 -14.60 31.53 13.61
CA ILE A 9 -13.30 31.40 14.27
C ILE A 9 -12.20 31.83 13.29
N THR A 10 -11.41 32.84 13.63
CA THR A 10 -10.37 33.38 12.75
C THR A 10 -9.09 32.54 12.77
N PRO A 11 -8.22 32.62 11.74
CA PRO A 11 -6.92 31.98 11.75
C PRO A 11 -6.06 32.32 12.98
N GLU A 12 -6.11 33.57 13.44
CA GLU A 12 -5.38 34.01 14.63
C GLU A 12 -5.90 33.32 15.90
N ALA A 13 -7.22 33.11 16.00
CA ALA A 13 -7.82 32.39 17.11
C ALA A 13 -7.43 30.90 17.10
N ILE A 14 -7.32 30.29 15.90
CA ILE A 14 -6.83 28.91 15.73
C ILE A 14 -5.37 28.81 16.18
N CYS A 15 -4.49 29.70 15.73
CA CYS A 15 -3.09 29.73 16.16
C CYS A 15 -2.96 29.94 17.67
N ALA A 16 -3.70 30.89 18.25
CA ALA A 16 -3.67 31.14 19.69
C ALA A 16 -4.18 29.94 20.51
N ALA A 17 -5.14 29.17 20.00
CA ALA A 17 -5.57 27.92 20.63
C ALA A 17 -4.52 26.82 20.51
N ALA A 18 -3.89 26.69 19.35
CA ALA A 18 -2.76 25.77 19.15
C ALA A 18 -1.61 26.09 20.12
N ASP A 19 -1.24 27.37 20.30
CA ASP A 19 -0.21 27.78 21.25
C ASP A 19 -0.57 27.39 22.69
N ARG A 20 -1.84 27.55 23.09
CA ARG A 20 -2.31 27.12 24.43
C ARG A 20 -2.23 25.60 24.60
N ILE A 21 -2.65 24.84 23.60
CA ILE A 21 -2.60 23.36 23.63
C ILE A 21 -1.14 22.89 23.65
N ALA A 22 -0.25 23.50 22.86
CA ALA A 22 1.18 23.18 22.87
C ALA A 22 1.85 23.53 24.21
N ALA A 23 1.46 24.65 24.82
CA ALA A 23 1.96 25.07 26.14
C ALA A 23 1.48 24.17 27.29
N ALA A 24 0.35 23.46 27.14
CA ALA A 24 -0.11 22.48 28.12
C ALA A 24 0.81 21.26 28.22
N GLY A 25 1.63 21.00 27.19
CA GLY A 25 2.64 19.95 27.18
C GLY A 25 2.10 18.59 26.76
N ASP A 26 2.61 17.55 27.42
CA ASP A 26 2.21 16.16 27.15
C ASP A 26 0.91 15.85 27.89
N SER A 27 -0.01 15.16 27.23
CA SER A 27 -1.23 14.62 27.86
C SER A 27 -0.88 13.61 28.95
N GLU A 28 -1.81 13.38 29.87
CA GLU A 28 -1.72 12.32 30.86
C GLU A 28 -1.47 10.95 30.19
N PRO A 29 -0.51 10.14 30.67
CA PRO A 29 -0.23 8.83 30.10
C PRO A 29 -1.45 7.91 30.18
N ARG A 30 -1.94 7.49 29.01
CA ARG A 30 -3.04 6.54 28.91
C ARG A 30 -2.50 5.12 28.73
N LEU A 31 -2.84 4.25 29.68
CA LEU A 31 -2.48 2.84 29.60
C LEU A 31 -3.20 2.14 28.44
N ALA A 32 -2.47 1.28 27.75
CA ALA A 32 -3.01 0.33 26.80
C ALA A 32 -4.08 -0.54 27.47
N ARG A 33 -5.13 -0.86 26.69
CA ARG A 33 -6.23 -1.70 27.17
C ARG A 33 -5.73 -3.07 27.63
N ASP A 34 -4.90 -3.68 26.79
CA ASP A 34 -4.33 -5.01 26.98
C ASP A 34 -2.79 -4.90 26.96
N PRO A 35 -2.05 -5.77 27.66
CA PRO A 35 -0.61 -5.88 27.46
C PRO A 35 -0.30 -6.31 26.02
N VAL A 36 0.94 -6.14 25.58
CA VAL A 36 1.45 -6.70 24.33
C VAL A 36 1.18 -8.21 24.37
N ASN A 37 0.35 -8.70 23.45
CA ASN A 37 -0.21 -10.04 23.55
C ASN A 37 -0.20 -10.75 22.20
N LEU A 38 0.00 -12.06 22.29
CA LEU A 38 0.16 -12.95 21.16
C LEU A 38 -1.08 -13.01 20.24
N PRO A 39 -2.34 -13.02 20.75
CA PRO A 39 -3.52 -12.97 19.89
C PRO A 39 -3.55 -11.75 18.96
N MET A 40 -3.21 -10.56 19.46
CA MET A 40 -3.18 -9.35 18.63
C MET A 40 -2.06 -9.40 17.57
N ILE A 41 -0.88 -9.92 17.93
CA ILE A 41 0.23 -10.10 16.99
C ILE A 41 -0.16 -11.11 15.90
N ARG A 42 -0.79 -12.22 16.26
CA ARG A 42 -1.26 -13.23 15.29
C ARG A 42 -2.29 -12.65 14.32
N ASN A 43 -3.28 -11.92 14.84
CA ASN A 43 -4.30 -11.28 14.01
C ASN A 43 -3.69 -10.25 13.03
N TRP A 44 -2.68 -9.50 13.48
CA TRP A 44 -1.90 -8.63 12.60
C TRP A 44 -1.15 -9.42 11.52
N LEU A 45 -0.40 -10.46 11.90
CA LEU A 45 0.37 -11.24 10.93
C LEU A 45 -0.55 -11.93 9.90
N GLU A 46 -1.71 -12.41 10.32
CA GLU A 46 -2.71 -13.02 9.44
C GLU A 46 -3.34 -12.01 8.48
N ALA A 47 -3.75 -10.84 8.97
CA ALA A 47 -4.35 -9.79 8.13
C ALA A 47 -3.38 -9.26 7.05
N PHE A 48 -2.07 -9.34 7.30
CA PHE A 48 -1.03 -8.85 6.39
C PHE A 48 -0.43 -9.96 5.50
N ALA A 49 -0.80 -11.23 5.70
CA ALA A 49 -0.28 -12.35 4.92
C ALA A 49 -0.88 -12.39 3.50
N THR A 50 -0.08 -12.78 2.52
CA THR A 50 -0.55 -13.11 1.17
C THR A 50 -0.54 -14.62 0.92
N PRO A 51 -1.32 -15.15 -0.03
CA PRO A 51 -1.23 -16.55 -0.45
C PRO A 51 0.23 -16.94 -0.78
N GLY A 52 0.75 -17.97 -0.11
CA GLY A 52 2.15 -18.40 -0.23
C GLY A 52 3.07 -17.92 0.90
N ASP A 53 2.65 -16.95 1.72
CA ASP A 53 3.39 -16.61 2.94
C ASP A 53 3.35 -17.81 3.91
N ARG A 54 4.52 -18.32 4.31
CA ARG A 54 4.59 -19.25 5.43
C ARG A 54 4.09 -18.51 6.67
N ALA A 55 3.17 -19.10 7.43
CA ALA A 55 2.75 -18.57 8.72
C ALA A 55 3.98 -18.39 9.60
N ARG A 56 4.45 -17.13 9.78
CA ARG A 56 5.62 -16.81 10.61
C ARG A 56 5.37 -17.11 12.09
N CYS A 57 4.11 -17.25 12.50
CA CYS A 57 3.71 -17.63 13.85
C CYS A 57 2.69 -18.77 13.84
N GLY A 58 3.18 -20.02 13.73
CA GLY A 58 2.38 -21.18 14.13
C GLY A 58 2.20 -21.27 15.65
N ALA A 59 1.52 -22.31 16.12
CA ALA A 59 1.47 -22.69 17.55
C ALA A 59 2.80 -23.29 18.08
N GLY A 60 3.93 -23.00 17.43
CA GLY A 60 5.25 -23.55 17.71
C GLY A 60 6.23 -22.53 18.30
N PRO A 61 7.46 -22.96 18.64
CA PRO A 61 8.51 -22.14 19.26
C PRO A 61 9.06 -21.00 18.37
N ASP A 62 8.67 -20.93 17.11
CA ASP A 62 9.18 -19.97 16.12
C ASP A 62 8.48 -18.60 16.15
N CYS A 63 7.52 -18.39 17.04
CA CYS A 63 6.82 -17.11 17.13
C CYS A 63 7.67 -16.09 17.93
N PRO A 64 7.86 -14.86 17.43
CA PRO A 64 8.76 -13.91 18.07
C PRO A 64 8.24 -13.52 19.45
N ASP A 65 9.19 -13.37 20.37
CA ASP A 65 8.98 -12.84 21.72
C ASP A 65 8.71 -11.33 21.73
N THR A 66 8.93 -10.69 20.58
CA THR A 66 8.73 -9.26 20.32
C THR A 66 7.62 -9.03 19.31
N ALA A 67 6.97 -7.87 19.43
CA ALA A 67 5.97 -7.47 18.46
C ALA A 67 6.58 -6.79 17.22
N PRO A 68 5.96 -6.94 16.03
CA PRO A 68 6.30 -6.14 14.87
C PRO A 68 6.28 -4.63 15.21
N PRO A 69 7.36 -3.86 14.98
CA PRO A 69 7.47 -2.46 15.42
C PRO A 69 6.31 -1.54 15.01
N ALA A 70 5.81 -1.67 13.78
CA ALA A 70 4.68 -0.92 13.23
C ALA A 70 3.36 -1.12 14.00
N MET A 71 3.28 -2.14 14.87
CA MET A 71 2.15 -2.37 15.75
C MET A 71 2.13 -1.45 16.98
N ILE A 72 3.18 -0.65 17.23
CA ILE A 72 3.37 0.08 18.50
C ILE A 72 2.10 0.79 19.02
N GLN A 73 1.35 1.44 18.13
CA GLN A 73 0.15 2.18 18.49
C GLN A 73 -1.08 1.29 18.74
N VAL A 74 -1.12 0.07 18.21
CA VAL A 74 -2.32 -0.79 18.14
C VAL A 74 -2.91 -1.05 19.53
N TRP A 75 -2.09 -1.33 20.54
CA TRP A 75 -2.56 -1.56 21.92
C TRP A 75 -3.15 -0.32 22.60
N THR A 76 -2.81 0.86 22.09
CA THR A 76 -3.28 2.15 22.60
C THR A 76 -4.38 2.77 21.75
N MET A 77 -4.77 2.14 20.64
CA MET A 77 -5.90 2.59 19.83
C MET A 77 -7.22 2.44 20.60
N PRO A 78 -8.08 3.48 20.59
CA PRO A 78 -9.33 3.48 21.35
C PRO A 78 -10.28 2.34 20.95
N GLY A 79 -10.20 1.87 19.70
CA GLY A 79 -11.11 0.86 19.16
C GLY A 79 -12.46 1.45 18.74
N LEU A 80 -13.41 0.58 18.40
CA LEU A 80 -14.70 0.96 17.77
C LEU A 80 -15.56 1.93 18.59
N HIS A 81 -15.54 1.81 19.92
CA HIS A 81 -16.35 2.63 20.83
C HIS A 81 -15.50 3.37 21.87
N GLY A 82 -14.18 3.40 21.69
CA GLY A 82 -13.30 4.12 22.62
C GLY A 82 -13.31 5.61 22.33
N ALA A 83 -13.27 6.41 23.39
CA ALA A 83 -13.06 7.85 23.30
C ALA A 83 -11.56 8.17 23.47
N ARG A 84 -11.13 9.28 22.87
CA ARG A 84 -9.85 9.91 23.23
C ARG A 84 -9.99 10.60 24.60
N ALA A 85 -8.88 10.80 25.29
CA ALA A 85 -8.88 11.54 26.54
C ALA A 85 -9.19 13.03 26.29
N ASP A 86 -9.76 13.71 27.29
CA ASP A 86 -10.16 15.12 27.17
C ASP A 86 -8.97 16.06 26.93
N ASP A 87 -7.77 15.65 27.33
CA ASP A 87 -6.51 16.35 27.14
C ASP A 87 -5.73 15.89 25.88
N ASP A 88 -6.33 15.07 25.02
CA ASP A 88 -5.71 14.65 23.76
C ASP A 88 -5.56 15.85 22.80
N PRO A 89 -4.33 16.26 22.46
CA PRO A 89 -4.10 17.49 21.69
C PRO A 89 -4.64 17.41 20.27
N LEU A 90 -4.68 16.22 19.67
CA LEU A 90 -5.24 16.04 18.33
C LEU A 90 -6.76 16.14 18.36
N ALA A 91 -7.43 15.54 19.35
CA ALA A 91 -8.87 15.66 19.54
C ALA A 91 -9.29 17.12 19.73
N ALA A 92 -8.57 17.86 20.59
CA ALA A 92 -8.82 19.28 20.83
C ALA A 92 -8.68 20.11 19.54
N MET A 93 -7.62 19.89 18.76
CA MET A 93 -7.43 20.59 17.48
C MET A 93 -8.47 20.19 16.43
N VAL A 94 -8.85 18.92 16.35
CA VAL A 94 -9.88 18.44 15.42
C VAL A 94 -11.23 19.09 15.73
N ALA A 95 -11.65 19.10 17.00
CA ALA A 95 -12.90 19.73 17.42
C ALA A 95 -12.92 21.23 17.10
N LEU A 96 -11.84 21.95 17.41
CA LEU A 96 -11.71 23.38 17.08
C LEU A 96 -11.81 23.63 15.56
N LEU A 97 -11.15 22.79 14.76
CA LEU A 97 -11.15 22.94 13.30
C LEU A 97 -12.51 22.56 12.68
N ASP A 98 -13.24 21.62 13.27
CA ASP A 98 -14.63 21.33 12.92
C ASP A 98 -15.54 22.54 13.18
N GLU A 99 -15.44 23.16 14.35
CA GLU A 99 -16.17 24.39 14.70
C GLU A 99 -15.79 25.57 13.80
N ALA A 100 -14.52 25.65 13.39
CA ALA A 100 -14.03 26.62 12.40
C ALA A 100 -14.44 26.28 10.96
N GLY A 101 -15.20 25.21 10.75
CA GLY A 101 -15.78 24.84 9.46
C GLY A 101 -14.80 24.10 8.54
N TYR A 102 -13.89 23.29 9.05
CA TYR A 102 -13.02 22.36 8.30
C TYR A 102 -13.45 20.90 8.56
N PRO A 103 -14.56 20.44 7.98
CA PRO A 103 -15.24 19.20 8.39
C PRO A 103 -14.47 17.92 8.03
N SER A 104 -13.60 17.97 7.02
CA SER A 104 -12.94 16.77 6.49
C SER A 104 -11.55 16.60 7.09
N ILE A 105 -11.14 15.34 7.30
CA ILE A 105 -9.83 14.98 7.85
C ILE A 105 -9.18 13.90 6.99
N VAL A 106 -7.86 13.99 6.82
CA VAL A 106 -7.05 12.92 6.23
C VAL A 106 -5.68 12.87 6.91
N ALA A 107 -5.15 11.67 7.14
CA ALA A 107 -3.76 11.50 7.56
C ALA A 107 -2.81 11.76 6.39
N THR A 108 -1.68 12.43 6.62
CA THR A 108 -0.70 12.74 5.56
C THR A 108 0.68 12.17 5.85
N ASN A 109 1.10 12.14 7.12
CA ASN A 109 2.41 11.62 7.51
C ASN A 109 2.32 10.82 8.80
N CYS A 110 3.20 9.82 8.92
CA CYS A 110 3.40 9.06 10.15
C CYS A 110 4.90 8.70 10.23
N ASP A 111 5.60 9.30 11.17
CA ASP A 111 7.03 9.11 11.40
C ASP A 111 7.25 8.40 12.72
N GLN A 112 7.48 7.08 12.68
CA GLN A 112 7.72 6.25 13.85
C GLN A 112 9.22 6.04 14.06
N VAL A 113 9.67 6.22 15.30
CA VAL A 113 11.03 5.90 15.77
C VAL A 113 10.90 4.86 16.87
N TYR A 114 11.67 3.78 16.76
CA TYR A 114 11.67 2.67 17.71
C TYR A 114 12.98 2.67 18.47
N LEU A 115 12.89 2.83 19.79
CA LEU A 115 14.04 2.88 20.68
C LEU A 115 14.51 1.45 21.00
N ARG A 116 13.57 0.56 21.27
CA ARG A 116 13.80 -0.89 21.40
C ARG A 116 12.57 -1.70 20.99
N PRO A 117 12.72 -2.99 20.65
CA PRO A 117 11.58 -3.89 20.47
C PRO A 117 10.74 -3.99 21.76
N VAL A 118 9.42 -4.09 21.60
CA VAL A 118 8.48 -4.34 22.71
C VAL A 118 8.18 -5.83 22.82
N LYS A 119 8.27 -6.37 24.04
CA LYS A 119 8.11 -7.82 24.29
C LYS A 119 6.70 -8.19 24.69
N LEU A 120 6.34 -9.45 24.48
CA LEU A 120 5.12 -10.05 25.01
C LEU A 120 5.01 -9.82 26.53
N GLY A 121 3.83 -9.41 26.98
CA GLY A 121 3.54 -9.13 28.39
C GLY A 121 3.79 -7.69 28.83
N GLU A 122 4.60 -6.90 28.10
CA GLU A 122 4.79 -5.47 28.39
C GLU A 122 3.46 -4.72 28.29
N ARG A 123 3.21 -3.78 29.20
CA ARG A 123 2.00 -2.95 29.16
C ARG A 123 2.37 -1.51 28.84
N LEU A 124 2.03 -1.10 27.62
CA LEU A 124 2.36 0.22 27.12
C LEU A 124 1.48 1.31 27.75
N ALA A 125 2.05 2.49 27.95
CA ALA A 125 1.33 3.75 28.15
C ALA A 125 1.65 4.69 26.98
N VAL A 126 0.71 5.55 26.59
CA VAL A 126 0.94 6.60 25.59
C VAL A 126 0.58 7.97 26.13
N SER A 127 1.48 8.93 25.97
CA SER A 127 1.16 10.36 26.07
C SER A 127 1.27 10.99 24.68
N ALA A 128 0.59 12.12 24.49
CA ALA A 128 0.64 12.87 23.24
C ALA A 128 0.82 14.37 23.50
N ARG A 129 1.55 15.06 22.62
CA ARG A 129 1.68 16.52 22.64
C ARG A 129 1.45 17.11 21.25
N LEU A 130 1.02 18.37 21.21
CA LEU A 130 1.00 19.15 19.98
C LEU A 130 2.43 19.59 19.62
N VAL A 131 2.85 19.33 18.38
CA VAL A 131 4.18 19.67 17.87
C VAL A 131 4.12 20.90 16.96
N ASP A 132 3.18 20.91 16.02
CA ASP A 132 3.10 21.92 14.98
C ASP A 132 1.67 22.06 14.44
N VAL A 133 1.24 23.30 14.20
CA VAL A 133 -0.01 23.62 13.51
C VAL A 133 0.28 24.64 12.42
N ALA A 134 0.01 24.28 11.17
CA ALA A 134 0.33 25.11 10.02
C ALA A 134 -0.87 25.28 9.10
N GLY A 135 -1.33 26.52 8.93
CA GLY A 135 -2.45 26.85 8.06
C GLY A 135 -2.85 28.33 8.14
N PRO A 136 -3.89 28.73 7.38
CA PRO A 136 -4.53 27.91 6.35
C PRO A 136 -3.60 27.72 5.13
N LYS A 137 -3.60 26.53 4.54
CA LYS A 137 -2.85 26.20 3.31
C LYS A 137 -3.80 25.71 2.23
N ARG A 138 -3.58 26.16 0.98
CA ARG A 138 -4.27 25.61 -0.19
C ARG A 138 -3.62 24.29 -0.58
N THR A 139 -4.43 23.23 -0.65
CA THR A 139 -4.02 21.89 -1.07
C THR A 139 -4.86 21.43 -2.27
N ALA A 140 -4.55 20.26 -2.83
CA ALA A 140 -5.39 19.65 -3.86
C ALA A 140 -6.78 19.25 -3.35
N LEU A 141 -6.92 18.96 -2.06
CA LEU A 141 -8.19 18.59 -1.41
C LEU A 141 -9.01 19.83 -1.00
N GLY A 142 -8.34 20.99 -0.90
CA GLY A 142 -8.94 22.27 -0.53
C GLY A 142 -8.08 23.06 0.44
N GLU A 143 -8.65 24.14 0.97
CA GLU A 143 -7.98 24.93 2.01
C GLU A 143 -8.09 24.20 3.35
N GLY A 144 -6.98 24.10 4.08
CA GLY A 144 -6.96 23.39 5.35
C GLY A 144 -5.77 23.71 6.25
N TRP A 145 -5.74 23.03 7.38
CA TRP A 145 -4.74 23.15 8.44
C TRP A 145 -4.06 21.80 8.66
N PHE A 146 -2.73 21.82 8.67
CA PHE A 146 -1.95 20.67 9.09
C PHE A 146 -1.77 20.70 10.60
N VAL A 147 -2.04 19.58 11.25
CA VAL A 147 -1.86 19.40 12.70
C VAL A 147 -0.92 18.23 12.89
N THR A 148 0.17 18.45 13.61
CA THR A 148 1.20 17.44 13.90
C THR A 148 1.24 17.21 15.41
N THR A 149 1.05 15.96 15.83
CA THR A 149 1.18 15.55 17.23
C THR A 149 2.27 14.51 17.38
N ARG A 150 2.99 14.54 18.49
CA ARG A 150 3.95 13.50 18.88
C ARG A 150 3.32 12.61 19.92
N SER A 151 3.27 11.32 19.66
CA SER A 151 3.00 10.30 20.66
C SER A 151 4.29 9.71 21.19
N THR A 152 4.37 9.45 22.49
CA THR A 152 5.47 8.73 23.14
C THR A 152 4.91 7.52 23.85
N TRP A 153 5.37 6.33 23.47
CA TRP A 153 5.02 5.10 24.18
C TRP A 153 6.09 4.76 25.20
N THR A 154 5.64 4.38 26.40
CA THR A 154 6.50 3.88 27.48
C THR A 154 6.07 2.48 27.93
N SER A 155 7.02 1.69 28.43
CA SER A 155 6.77 0.48 29.20
C SER A 155 7.45 0.63 30.56
N ASP A 156 6.69 0.48 31.65
CA ASP A 156 7.19 0.70 33.02
C ASP A 156 7.92 2.05 33.22
N GLY A 157 7.46 3.09 32.50
CA GLY A 157 8.03 4.44 32.53
C GLY A 157 9.22 4.67 31.59
N GLU A 158 9.76 3.62 30.97
CA GLU A 158 10.84 3.71 29.99
C GLU A 158 10.28 3.97 28.58
N PRO A 159 10.74 5.00 27.84
CA PRO A 159 10.35 5.21 26.45
C PRO A 159 10.78 4.05 25.54
N VAL A 160 9.84 3.53 24.74
CA VAL A 160 10.10 2.44 23.78
C VAL A 160 9.97 2.88 22.33
N ALA A 161 9.17 3.91 22.06
CA ALA A 161 8.95 4.44 20.71
C ALA A 161 8.34 5.84 20.74
N THR A 162 8.50 6.56 19.64
CA THR A 162 7.79 7.83 19.38
C THR A 162 7.17 7.84 18.00
N MET A 163 6.12 8.64 17.81
CA MET A 163 5.48 8.85 16.50
C MET A 163 5.10 10.30 16.32
N ASP A 164 5.59 10.94 15.26
CA ASP A 164 5.00 12.17 14.76
C ASP A 164 3.92 11.83 13.75
N PHE A 165 2.68 12.23 14.05
CA PHE A 165 1.52 11.99 13.22
C PHE A 165 0.96 13.31 12.72
N ARG A 166 0.83 13.43 11.40
CA ARG A 166 0.30 14.64 10.77
C ARG A 166 -1.00 14.35 10.06
N VAL A 167 -2.01 15.16 10.34
CA VAL A 167 -3.29 15.19 9.63
C VAL A 167 -3.50 16.53 8.93
N LEU A 168 -4.34 16.53 7.91
CA LEU A 168 -4.90 17.71 7.28
C LEU A 168 -6.40 17.77 7.59
N LYS A 169 -6.84 18.81 8.32
CA LYS A 169 -8.26 19.19 8.39
C LYS A 169 -8.54 20.21 7.30
N PHE A 170 -9.53 19.97 6.45
CA PHE A 170 -9.75 20.80 5.28
C PHE A 170 -11.23 21.03 4.99
N ARG A 171 -11.49 22.13 4.27
CA ARG A 171 -12.75 22.34 3.56
C ARG A 171 -12.60 21.68 2.21
N PRO A 172 -13.43 20.66 1.88
CA PRO A 172 -13.45 20.13 0.53
C PRO A 172 -13.59 21.28 -0.44
N SER A 173 -12.70 21.34 -1.44
CA SER A 173 -13.00 22.17 -2.59
C SER A 173 -14.35 21.72 -3.14
N PRO A 174 -15.25 22.62 -3.57
CA PRO A 174 -16.41 22.19 -4.32
C PRO A 174 -15.88 21.25 -5.41
N PRO A 175 -16.53 20.10 -5.64
CA PRO A 175 -16.13 19.23 -6.73
C PRO A 175 -15.97 20.16 -7.90
N LYS A 176 -14.77 20.16 -8.51
CA LYS A 176 -14.63 20.90 -9.76
C LYS A 176 -15.80 20.35 -10.57
N THR A 177 -16.78 21.21 -10.90
CA THR A 177 -17.60 20.95 -12.07
C THR A 177 -16.59 20.46 -13.10
N PRO A 178 -16.84 19.40 -13.86
CA PRO A 178 -16.09 19.24 -15.08
C PRO A 178 -16.41 20.49 -15.92
N GLN A 179 -15.76 21.62 -15.59
CA GLN A 179 -15.26 22.58 -16.52
C GLN A 179 -14.61 21.65 -17.50
N GLY A 180 -15.20 21.61 -18.69
CA GLY A 180 -14.57 20.98 -19.82
C GLY A 180 -13.13 21.43 -19.76
N ARG A 181 -12.28 20.53 -19.26
CA ARG A 181 -10.95 20.38 -19.78
C ARG A 181 -11.25 20.39 -21.27
N PRO A 182 -10.72 21.33 -22.09
CA PRO A 182 -10.74 21.09 -23.51
C PRO A 182 -10.21 19.67 -23.60
N THR A 183 -11.08 18.74 -23.98
CA THR A 183 -10.79 17.31 -23.98
C THR A 183 -9.42 17.27 -24.59
N PRO A 184 -8.36 16.75 -23.93
CA PRO A 184 -7.12 16.58 -24.63
C PRO A 184 -7.52 15.77 -25.84
N SER A 185 -7.57 16.46 -26.99
CA SER A 185 -7.81 15.85 -28.28
C SER A 185 -6.89 14.67 -28.24
N ALA A 186 -7.49 13.48 -28.35
CA ALA A 186 -6.87 12.17 -28.36
C ALA A 186 -5.35 12.26 -28.19
N SER A 187 -4.80 11.77 -27.06
CA SER A 187 -3.44 11.22 -27.11
C SER A 187 -3.32 10.50 -28.45
N PRO A 188 -2.41 10.90 -29.36
CA PRO A 188 -2.42 10.38 -30.71
C PRO A 188 -2.43 8.84 -30.66
N GLY A 189 -3.60 8.31 -30.99
CA GLY A 189 -4.02 6.95 -31.36
C GLY A 189 -3.58 5.77 -30.50
N VAL A 190 -4.28 5.45 -29.40
CA VAL A 190 -4.44 4.00 -29.12
C VAL A 190 -5.36 3.45 -30.21
N ILE A 191 -4.87 2.48 -30.99
CA ILE A 191 -5.69 1.81 -32.00
C ILE A 191 -6.83 1.09 -31.27
N ARG A 192 -8.07 1.51 -31.53
CA ARG A 192 -9.25 0.99 -30.85
C ARG A 192 -9.72 -0.32 -31.50
N PRO A 193 -10.04 -1.35 -30.71
CA PRO A 193 -10.64 -2.55 -31.26
C PRO A 193 -12.05 -2.27 -31.79
N VAL A 194 -12.43 -2.95 -32.87
CA VAL A 194 -13.82 -2.95 -33.35
C VAL A 194 -14.62 -3.90 -32.47
N THR A 195 -15.71 -3.39 -31.90
CA THR A 195 -16.68 -4.22 -31.16
C THR A 195 -17.73 -4.75 -32.13
N SER A 196 -17.96 -6.06 -32.09
CA SER A 196 -18.97 -6.78 -32.86
C SER A 196 -19.85 -7.63 -31.93
N PRO A 197 -21.02 -8.12 -32.36
CA PRO A 197 -21.84 -9.02 -31.54
C PRO A 197 -21.08 -10.26 -31.03
N ASP A 198 -20.10 -10.75 -31.80
CA ASP A 198 -19.27 -11.89 -31.42
C ASP A 198 -18.19 -11.55 -30.37
N THR A 199 -17.86 -10.26 -30.18
CA THR A 199 -16.78 -9.81 -29.28
C THR A 199 -17.26 -8.88 -28.17
N GLU A 200 -18.51 -8.41 -28.22
CA GLU A 200 -19.10 -7.52 -27.22
C GLU A 200 -19.03 -8.11 -25.80
N PHE A 201 -19.33 -9.41 -25.65
CA PHE A 201 -19.24 -10.07 -24.35
C PHE A 201 -17.82 -10.04 -23.77
N PHE A 202 -16.80 -10.11 -24.63
CA PHE A 202 -15.39 -10.06 -24.26
C PHE A 202 -15.01 -8.67 -23.78
N TRP A 203 -15.36 -7.63 -24.54
CA TRP A 203 -15.07 -6.23 -24.17
C TRP A 203 -15.85 -5.77 -22.93
N ALA A 204 -17.10 -6.22 -22.77
CA ALA A 204 -17.85 -6.02 -21.54
C ALA A 204 -17.18 -6.73 -20.34
N GLY A 205 -16.54 -7.87 -20.59
CA GLY A 205 -15.72 -8.56 -19.60
C GLY A 205 -14.49 -7.76 -19.20
N THR A 206 -13.72 -7.28 -20.17
CA THR A 206 -12.50 -6.49 -19.87
C THR A 206 -12.82 -5.19 -19.15
N ALA A 207 -13.94 -4.54 -19.48
CA ALA A 207 -14.44 -3.38 -18.74
C ALA A 207 -14.82 -3.71 -17.28
N ALA A 208 -15.30 -4.93 -17.02
CA ALA A 208 -15.62 -5.42 -15.68
C ALA A 208 -14.43 -6.05 -14.92
N GLY A 209 -13.23 -6.07 -15.53
CA GLY A 209 -12.07 -6.75 -14.94
C GLY A 209 -12.11 -8.27 -15.03
N GLU A 210 -12.85 -8.82 -16.00
CA GLU A 210 -13.03 -10.25 -16.23
C GLU A 210 -12.43 -10.69 -17.56
N LEU A 211 -11.68 -11.80 -17.57
CA LEU A 211 -11.19 -12.41 -18.80
C LEU A 211 -12.19 -13.46 -19.30
N ARG A 212 -13.16 -13.05 -20.11
CA ARG A 212 -14.21 -13.95 -20.61
C ARG A 212 -13.72 -14.72 -21.84
N VAL A 213 -13.69 -16.05 -21.77
CA VAL A 213 -13.31 -16.93 -22.89
C VAL A 213 -14.56 -17.58 -23.47
N GLN A 214 -14.75 -17.46 -24.79
CA GLN A 214 -15.93 -17.99 -25.45
C GLN A 214 -15.99 -19.51 -25.30
N ARG A 215 -17.13 -20.02 -24.84
CA ARG A 215 -17.45 -21.44 -24.78
C ARG A 215 -18.39 -21.79 -25.94
N CYS A 216 -18.20 -22.95 -26.54
CA CYS A 216 -19.14 -23.48 -27.53
C CYS A 216 -20.47 -23.84 -26.86
N GLY A 217 -21.35 -22.86 -26.71
CA GLY A 217 -22.75 -22.99 -26.32
C GLY A 217 -23.67 -23.02 -27.54
N GLY A 218 -24.69 -23.88 -27.49
CA GLY A 218 -25.68 -24.10 -28.54
C GLY A 218 -26.34 -25.48 -28.39
N ARG A 219 -27.49 -25.73 -29.02
CA ARG A 219 -28.08 -27.09 -29.03
C ARG A 219 -27.11 -28.04 -29.75
N GLY A 220 -26.57 -29.00 -29.00
CA GLY A 220 -25.56 -29.95 -29.52
C GLY A 220 -24.10 -29.44 -29.44
N GLY A 221 -23.84 -28.29 -28.82
CA GLY A 221 -22.49 -27.72 -28.69
C GLY A 221 -21.51 -28.64 -27.94
N CYS A 222 -20.25 -28.62 -28.35
CA CYS A 222 -19.21 -29.49 -27.77
C CYS A 222 -18.54 -28.95 -26.49
N GLY A 223 -18.89 -27.74 -26.05
CA GLY A 223 -18.31 -27.12 -24.85
C GLY A 223 -16.86 -26.62 -24.99
N ALA A 224 -16.25 -26.72 -26.17
CA ALA A 224 -14.88 -26.26 -26.39
C ALA A 224 -14.70 -24.76 -26.11
N LEU A 225 -13.63 -24.41 -25.39
CA LEU A 225 -13.21 -23.03 -25.17
C LEU A 225 -12.40 -22.53 -26.37
N ARG A 226 -12.58 -21.26 -26.75
CA ARG A 226 -11.86 -20.68 -27.88
C ARG A 226 -11.56 -19.20 -27.73
N HIS A 227 -10.43 -18.83 -28.33
CA HIS A 227 -9.99 -17.46 -28.55
C HIS A 227 -9.20 -17.41 -29.87
N PRO A 228 -9.38 -16.40 -30.73
CA PRO A 228 -10.32 -15.28 -30.61
C PRO A 228 -11.79 -15.73 -30.69
N PRO A 229 -12.73 -14.93 -30.16
CA PRO A 229 -14.15 -15.22 -30.32
C PRO A 229 -14.57 -15.22 -31.79
N GLY A 230 -15.56 -16.05 -32.12
CA GLY A 230 -16.07 -16.13 -33.49
C GLY A 230 -17.44 -16.79 -33.59
N PRO A 231 -18.11 -16.64 -34.75
CA PRO A 231 -19.53 -17.01 -34.93
C PRO A 231 -19.76 -18.52 -35.07
N MET A 232 -18.75 -19.31 -35.45
CA MET A 232 -18.83 -20.76 -35.63
C MET A 232 -17.73 -21.48 -34.85
N CYS A 233 -18.06 -22.59 -34.20
CA CYS A 233 -17.07 -23.40 -33.49
C CYS A 233 -16.18 -24.17 -34.49
N PRO A 234 -14.85 -24.01 -34.46
CA PRO A 234 -13.96 -24.74 -35.38
C PRO A 234 -13.89 -26.24 -35.07
N SER A 235 -14.25 -26.65 -33.85
CA SER A 235 -14.18 -28.07 -33.43
C SER A 235 -15.38 -28.89 -33.88
N CYS A 236 -16.60 -28.31 -33.90
CA CYS A 236 -17.83 -29.04 -34.21
C CYS A 236 -18.71 -28.40 -35.29
N GLY A 237 -18.35 -27.21 -35.81
CA GLY A 237 -19.09 -26.51 -36.84
C GLY A 237 -20.40 -25.85 -36.38
N ILE A 238 -20.77 -25.98 -35.10
CA ILE A 238 -22.01 -25.41 -34.57
C ILE A 238 -21.90 -23.88 -34.49
N MET A 239 -22.98 -23.22 -34.88
CA MET A 239 -23.13 -21.77 -34.78
C MET A 239 -23.31 -21.36 -33.31
N THR A 240 -22.65 -20.27 -32.94
CA THR A 240 -22.63 -19.75 -31.56
C THR A 240 -24.00 -19.20 -31.19
N SER A 241 -24.46 -19.52 -29.97
CA SER A 241 -25.56 -18.81 -29.35
C SER A 241 -25.35 -17.29 -29.32
N GLN A 242 -26.45 -16.54 -29.32
CA GLN A 242 -26.46 -15.09 -29.15
C GLN A 242 -27.35 -14.75 -27.94
N PRO A 243 -26.81 -14.15 -26.86
CA PRO A 243 -25.40 -13.80 -26.67
C PRO A 243 -24.48 -15.03 -26.59
N PRO A 244 -23.17 -14.90 -26.90
CA PRO A 244 -22.21 -15.98 -26.74
C PRO A 244 -22.16 -16.52 -25.31
N ASP A 245 -22.11 -17.84 -25.18
CA ASP A 245 -21.78 -18.49 -23.91
C ASP A 245 -20.27 -18.37 -23.64
N TYR A 246 -19.88 -18.23 -22.37
CA TYR A 246 -18.50 -18.02 -21.98
C TYR A 246 -18.20 -18.58 -20.59
N VAL A 247 -16.91 -18.69 -20.30
CA VAL A 247 -16.38 -18.87 -18.94
C VAL A 247 -15.55 -17.65 -18.57
N VAL A 248 -15.56 -17.27 -17.30
CA VAL A 248 -14.58 -16.30 -16.78
C VAL A 248 -13.33 -17.09 -16.45
N ALA A 249 -12.26 -16.85 -17.21
CA ALA A 249 -10.97 -17.49 -16.98
C ALA A 249 -10.32 -16.95 -15.71
N ALA A 250 -9.51 -17.78 -15.06
CA ALA A 250 -8.67 -17.38 -13.92
C ALA A 250 -7.66 -16.29 -14.30
N GLY A 251 -7.39 -16.14 -15.60
CA GLY A 251 -6.47 -15.15 -16.15
C GLY A 251 -5.01 -15.50 -15.95
N THR A 252 -4.69 -16.75 -15.58
CA THR A 252 -3.32 -17.23 -15.39
C THR A 252 -2.82 -17.98 -16.62
N GLY A 253 -1.54 -17.85 -16.94
CA GLY A 253 -0.93 -18.58 -18.04
C GLY A 253 0.59 -18.44 -18.07
N GLU A 254 1.18 -18.91 -19.15
CA GLU A 254 2.61 -18.79 -19.41
C GLU A 254 2.85 -18.20 -20.80
N VAL A 255 3.92 -17.43 -20.95
CA VAL A 255 4.35 -16.90 -22.26
C VAL A 255 4.66 -18.09 -23.18
N TYR A 256 3.83 -18.30 -24.20
CA TYR A 256 4.04 -19.33 -25.22
C TYR A 256 5.07 -18.86 -26.26
N SER A 257 4.95 -17.60 -26.68
CA SER A 257 5.92 -16.91 -27.54
C SER A 257 5.81 -15.40 -27.35
N TYR A 258 6.83 -14.63 -27.74
CA TYR A 258 6.80 -13.17 -27.65
C TYR A 258 7.69 -12.50 -28.69
N VAL A 259 7.45 -11.22 -28.91
CA VAL A 259 8.29 -10.32 -29.70
C VAL A 259 8.58 -9.05 -28.91
N VAL A 260 9.77 -8.47 -29.10
CA VAL A 260 10.11 -7.15 -28.57
C VAL A 260 10.08 -6.16 -29.72
N HIS A 261 9.11 -5.25 -29.69
CA HIS A 261 8.93 -4.25 -30.73
C HIS A 261 9.69 -2.96 -30.37
N HIS A 262 10.73 -2.66 -31.14
CA HIS A 262 11.58 -1.48 -30.94
C HIS A 262 11.20 -0.29 -31.83
N HIS A 263 10.82 -0.52 -33.09
CA HIS A 263 10.45 0.51 -34.07
C HIS A 263 9.59 -0.08 -35.20
N PRO A 264 8.75 0.72 -35.91
CA PRO A 264 8.51 2.15 -35.71
C PRO A 264 7.62 2.44 -34.48
N PRO A 265 7.53 3.71 -34.03
CA PRO A 265 6.61 4.12 -32.96
C PRO A 265 5.19 3.60 -33.18
N VAL A 266 4.61 3.00 -32.15
CA VAL A 266 3.19 2.58 -32.14
C VAL A 266 2.43 3.63 -31.34
N PRO A 267 1.38 4.24 -31.91
CA PRO A 267 0.68 5.29 -31.21
C PRO A 267 0.02 4.73 -29.93
N GLY A 268 0.10 5.52 -28.86
CA GLY A 268 -0.30 5.10 -27.50
C GLY A 268 0.63 4.13 -26.77
N LYS A 269 1.81 3.77 -27.30
CA LYS A 269 2.78 2.87 -26.62
C LYS A 269 4.16 3.51 -26.44
N LYS A 270 4.80 3.19 -25.31
CA LYS A 270 6.21 3.50 -25.05
C LYS A 270 7.07 2.31 -25.49
N LEU A 271 8.04 2.55 -26.37
CA LEU A 271 8.94 1.49 -26.86
C LEU A 271 10.22 1.39 -26.01
N PRO A 272 10.85 0.20 -25.92
CA PRO A 272 10.40 -1.08 -26.49
C PRO A 272 9.18 -1.66 -25.77
N VAL A 273 8.26 -2.25 -26.51
CA VAL A 273 7.09 -2.96 -25.97
C VAL A 273 7.20 -4.46 -26.23
N VAL A 274 6.85 -5.27 -25.24
CA VAL A 274 6.82 -6.73 -25.38
C VAL A 274 5.40 -7.18 -25.67
N ILE A 275 5.20 -7.86 -26.79
CA ILE A 275 3.92 -8.47 -27.15
C ILE A 275 4.07 -9.98 -27.04
N ALA A 276 3.28 -10.61 -26.17
CA ALA A 276 3.31 -12.05 -25.94
C ALA A 276 2.02 -12.72 -26.38
N LEU A 277 2.16 -13.93 -26.93
CA LEU A 277 1.11 -14.92 -27.01
C LEU A 277 1.19 -15.78 -25.76
N VAL A 278 0.14 -15.80 -24.96
CA VAL A 278 0.10 -16.50 -23.66
C VAL A 278 -0.76 -17.74 -23.79
N GLN A 279 -0.23 -18.87 -23.32
CA GLN A 279 -0.98 -20.11 -23.12
C GLN A 279 -1.70 -20.01 -21.77
N LEU A 280 -3.01 -19.82 -21.81
CA LEU A 280 -3.83 -19.81 -20.59
C LEU A 280 -4.00 -21.22 -20.04
N THR A 281 -4.22 -21.30 -18.73
CA THR A 281 -4.54 -22.54 -18.00
C THR A 281 -5.76 -23.27 -18.53
N GLU A 282 -6.71 -22.52 -19.09
CA GLU A 282 -7.93 -22.99 -19.74
C GLU A 282 -7.69 -23.63 -21.13
N GLY A 283 -6.44 -23.60 -21.61
CA GLY A 283 -6.01 -24.26 -22.84
C GLY A 283 -6.05 -23.38 -24.09
N VAL A 284 -6.71 -22.21 -24.07
CA VAL A 284 -6.68 -21.26 -25.18
C VAL A 284 -5.42 -20.38 -25.15
N ARG A 285 -5.07 -19.79 -26.30
CA ARG A 285 -3.97 -18.83 -26.39
C ARG A 285 -4.50 -17.44 -26.71
N MET A 286 -3.90 -16.43 -26.10
CA MET A 286 -4.33 -15.04 -26.27
C MET A 286 -3.13 -14.10 -26.33
N THR A 287 -3.18 -13.17 -27.28
CA THR A 287 -2.14 -12.17 -27.50
C THR A 287 -2.40 -10.95 -26.63
N GLY A 288 -1.35 -10.41 -26.01
CA GLY A 288 -1.42 -9.16 -25.23
C GLY A 288 -0.03 -8.58 -24.96
N GLU A 289 0.00 -7.34 -24.51
CA GLU A 289 1.25 -6.71 -24.06
C GLU A 289 1.70 -7.29 -22.72
N VAL A 290 3.00 -7.49 -22.53
CA VAL A 290 3.58 -7.86 -21.23
C VAL A 290 3.95 -6.60 -20.45
N LEU A 291 3.44 -6.48 -19.24
CA LEU A 291 3.66 -5.39 -18.30
C LEU A 291 4.50 -5.86 -17.11
N GLY A 292 5.22 -4.93 -16.49
CA GLY A 292 5.97 -5.17 -15.26
C GLY A 292 7.24 -6.01 -15.44
N ALA A 293 7.70 -6.21 -16.68
CA ALA A 293 8.98 -6.85 -17.01
C ALA A 293 9.70 -6.06 -18.10
N ALA A 294 11.00 -5.82 -17.92
CA ALA A 294 11.87 -5.32 -18.98
C ALA A 294 11.99 -6.36 -20.10
N PRO A 295 12.27 -5.97 -21.35
CA PRO A 295 12.34 -6.91 -22.47
C PRO A 295 13.31 -8.08 -22.28
N GLY A 296 14.42 -7.86 -21.55
CA GLY A 296 15.41 -8.91 -21.25
C GLY A 296 14.95 -9.92 -20.19
N GLU A 297 13.89 -9.62 -19.45
CA GLU A 297 13.34 -10.49 -18.40
C GLU A 297 12.24 -11.42 -18.93
N VAL A 298 11.67 -11.10 -20.10
CA VAL A 298 10.64 -11.93 -20.72
C VAL A 298 11.28 -13.12 -21.43
N ARG A 299 10.82 -14.32 -21.08
CA ARG A 299 11.22 -15.59 -21.70
C ARG A 299 10.01 -16.48 -21.96
N ILE A 300 10.15 -17.43 -22.88
CA ILE A 300 9.15 -18.49 -23.06
C ILE A 300 9.00 -19.28 -21.74
N GLY A 301 7.77 -19.61 -21.38
CA GLY A 301 7.41 -20.23 -20.11
C GLY A 301 7.39 -19.27 -18.92
N LEU A 302 7.57 -17.96 -19.12
CA LEU A 302 7.41 -16.99 -18.03
C LEU A 302 5.94 -16.99 -17.56
N PRO A 303 5.66 -17.25 -16.28
CA PRO A 303 4.30 -17.18 -15.76
C PRO A 303 3.78 -15.74 -15.85
N VAL A 304 2.50 -15.60 -16.17
CA VAL A 304 1.83 -14.31 -16.32
C VAL A 304 0.41 -14.37 -15.77
N ARG A 305 -0.13 -13.21 -15.41
CA ARG A 305 -1.52 -13.02 -15.03
C ARG A 305 -2.15 -11.89 -15.84
N ALA A 306 -3.43 -12.05 -16.18
CA ALA A 306 -4.22 -11.02 -16.85
C ALA A 306 -4.29 -9.77 -15.98
N GLU A 307 -4.08 -8.62 -16.61
CA GLU A 307 -4.26 -7.30 -16.05
C GLU A 307 -5.14 -6.48 -17.00
N PHE A 308 -5.98 -5.61 -16.45
CA PHE A 308 -6.92 -4.81 -17.22
C PHE A 308 -6.50 -3.34 -17.20
N VAL A 309 -6.00 -2.86 -18.33
CA VAL A 309 -5.48 -1.50 -18.48
C VAL A 309 -6.58 -0.60 -19.02
N ALA A 310 -7.08 0.30 -18.17
CA ALA A 310 -7.98 1.37 -18.60
C ALA A 310 -7.22 2.32 -19.54
N VAL A 311 -7.66 2.40 -20.79
CA VAL A 311 -7.14 3.32 -21.80
C VAL A 311 -7.83 4.68 -21.68
N ASP A 312 -9.15 4.64 -21.52
CA ASP A 312 -10.03 5.78 -21.27
C ASP A 312 -11.36 5.27 -20.68
N ASP A 313 -12.33 6.17 -20.48
CA ASP A 313 -13.61 5.88 -19.82
C ASP A 313 -14.42 4.77 -20.52
N ASP A 314 -14.19 4.53 -21.82
CA ASP A 314 -14.96 3.58 -22.63
C ASP A 314 -14.16 2.31 -23.02
N LEU A 315 -12.84 2.29 -22.79
CA LEU A 315 -11.97 1.22 -23.27
C LEU A 315 -11.02 0.71 -22.19
N THR A 316 -11.17 -0.57 -21.85
CA THR A 316 -10.23 -1.33 -21.02
C THR A 316 -9.65 -2.49 -21.82
N LEU A 317 -8.33 -2.52 -21.97
CA LEU A 317 -7.63 -3.57 -22.71
C LEU A 317 -7.02 -4.61 -21.78
N PRO A 318 -7.07 -5.91 -22.13
CA PRO A 318 -6.34 -6.93 -21.40
C PRO A 318 -4.85 -6.88 -21.75
N ALA A 319 -4.02 -7.05 -20.75
CA ALA A 319 -2.57 -7.18 -20.83
C ALA A 319 -2.10 -8.33 -19.91
N TRP A 320 -0.81 -8.66 -19.97
CA TRP A 320 -0.19 -9.73 -19.22
C TRP A 320 0.83 -9.16 -18.24
N ARG A 321 0.55 -9.22 -16.95
CA ARG A 321 1.55 -8.93 -15.94
C ARG A 321 2.47 -10.13 -15.79
N ALA A 322 3.78 -9.92 -15.90
CA ALA A 322 4.76 -10.93 -15.53
C ALA A 322 4.58 -11.34 -14.06
N VAL A 323 4.36 -12.64 -13.83
CA VAL A 323 4.49 -13.28 -12.53
C VAL A 323 5.89 -13.85 -12.52
N LEU A 324 6.86 -12.98 -12.25
CA LEU A 324 8.20 -13.45 -11.93
C LEU A 324 8.04 -14.35 -10.71
N PRO A 325 8.56 -15.60 -10.73
CA PRO A 325 8.60 -16.38 -9.51
C PRO A 325 9.24 -15.50 -8.42
N PRO A 326 8.78 -15.58 -7.15
CA PRO A 326 9.66 -15.19 -6.06
C PRO A 326 10.96 -15.92 -6.37
N GLY A 327 12.05 -15.16 -6.57
CA GLY A 327 13.30 -15.74 -7.07
C GLY A 327 13.55 -17.05 -6.34
N ASP A 328 13.89 -18.12 -7.08
CA ASP A 328 14.40 -19.32 -6.45
C ASP A 328 15.51 -18.84 -5.52
N ASP A 329 15.25 -18.86 -4.20
CA ASP A 329 16.30 -18.69 -3.21
C ASP A 329 17.25 -19.84 -3.56
N PRO A 330 18.50 -19.59 -4.02
CA PRO A 330 19.51 -20.62 -3.90
C PRO A 330 19.52 -21.08 -2.44
N PRO A 331 19.98 -22.30 -2.11
CA PRO A 331 20.26 -22.64 -0.72
C PRO A 331 20.95 -21.44 -0.09
N ARG A 332 20.35 -20.90 0.97
CA ARG A 332 20.84 -19.72 1.67
C ARG A 332 22.20 -20.08 2.24
N ASP A 333 23.23 -19.96 1.42
CA ASP A 333 24.51 -19.50 1.91
C ASP A 333 24.19 -18.17 2.60
N ASP A 334 24.73 -18.02 3.80
CA ASP A 334 24.63 -16.81 4.61
C ASP A 334 24.69 -15.56 3.71
N PRO A 335 23.94 -14.48 4.03
CA PRO A 335 24.01 -13.25 3.25
C PRO A 335 25.48 -12.96 3.00
N PRO A 336 25.88 -12.62 1.76
CA PRO A 336 27.29 -12.40 1.49
C PRO A 336 27.73 -11.38 2.53
N VAL A 337 28.70 -11.78 3.36
CA VAL A 337 29.61 -10.84 3.98
C VAL A 337 30.34 -10.21 2.79
N SER A 338 29.65 -9.31 2.08
CA SER A 338 30.19 -8.62 0.94
C SER A 338 30.98 -7.47 1.52
N THR A 339 32.24 -7.78 1.78
CA THR A 339 33.35 -6.91 1.46
C THR A 339 32.97 -5.97 0.29
N GLY A 340 32.93 -4.67 0.60
CA GLY A 340 32.97 -3.55 -0.34
C GLY A 340 32.03 -3.55 -1.54
N HIS A 341 30.78 -3.11 -1.37
CA HIS A 341 30.01 -2.49 -2.47
C HIS A 341 29.44 -1.15 -2.01
N SER A 342 30.01 -0.07 -2.53
CA SER A 342 29.58 1.33 -2.34
C SER A 342 28.39 1.73 -3.24
N GLY A 343 27.54 0.78 -3.63
CA GLY A 343 26.37 0.99 -4.50
C GLY A 343 25.08 0.46 -3.86
N GLY A 344 23.97 1.18 -4.02
CA GLY A 344 22.66 0.81 -3.44
C GLY A 344 22.11 -0.53 -3.95
N ALA A 345 21.32 -1.21 -3.11
CA ALA A 345 20.68 -2.49 -3.41
C ALA A 345 19.18 -2.29 -3.70
N VAL A 346 18.69 -2.81 -4.82
CA VAL A 346 17.26 -2.73 -5.18
C VAL A 346 16.49 -3.89 -4.55
N LEU A 347 15.38 -3.60 -3.90
CA LEU A 347 14.50 -4.60 -3.30
C LEU A 347 13.59 -5.21 -4.38
N PRO A 348 13.34 -6.54 -4.36
CA PRO A 348 12.32 -7.16 -5.22
C PRO A 348 10.95 -6.48 -5.02
N PRO A 349 10.12 -6.32 -6.06
CA PRO A 349 8.81 -5.71 -5.90
C PRO A 349 7.85 -6.61 -5.10
N LEU A 350 6.95 -6.00 -4.32
CA LEU A 350 5.85 -6.69 -3.64
C LEU A 350 4.51 -6.20 -4.19
N PHE A 351 3.65 -7.15 -4.55
CA PHE A 351 2.29 -6.88 -5.02
C PHE A 351 1.28 -7.27 -3.95
N VAL A 352 0.34 -6.36 -3.66
CA VAL A 352 -0.73 -6.58 -2.69
C VAL A 352 -2.06 -6.34 -3.39
N ASP A 353 -2.88 -7.39 -3.48
CA ASP A 353 -4.26 -7.29 -3.94
C ASP A 353 -5.10 -6.67 -2.82
N VAL A 354 -5.50 -5.40 -2.97
CA VAL A 354 -6.24 -4.63 -1.96
C VAL A 354 -7.71 -4.98 -2.07
N THR A 355 -8.08 -6.21 -1.70
CA THR A 355 -9.47 -6.66 -1.69
C THR A 355 -10.28 -5.97 -0.58
N PRO A 356 -11.62 -5.91 -0.65
CA PRO A 356 -12.44 -5.47 0.48
C PRO A 356 -12.13 -6.22 1.77
N THR A 357 -11.92 -7.55 1.68
CA THR A 357 -11.52 -8.38 2.82
C THR A 357 -10.20 -7.91 3.43
N PHE A 358 -9.20 -7.57 2.59
CA PHE A 358 -7.91 -7.08 3.07
C PHE A 358 -8.06 -5.75 3.80
N VAL A 359 -8.77 -4.78 3.22
CA VAL A 359 -8.99 -3.46 3.84
C VAL A 359 -9.70 -3.58 5.19
N VAL A 360 -10.76 -4.40 5.27
CA VAL A 360 -11.51 -4.62 6.52
C VAL A 360 -10.67 -5.37 7.55
N ALA A 361 -10.03 -6.47 7.15
CA ALA A 361 -9.23 -7.29 8.07
C ALA A 361 -8.05 -6.48 8.66
N SER A 362 -7.37 -5.68 7.82
CA SER A 362 -6.28 -4.84 8.29
C SER A 362 -6.78 -3.70 9.18
N ALA A 363 -7.94 -3.10 8.91
CA ALA A 363 -8.57 -2.11 9.80
C ALA A 363 -8.89 -2.67 11.18
N LEU A 364 -9.41 -3.90 11.24
CA LEU A 364 -9.64 -4.61 12.51
C LEU A 364 -8.32 -4.90 13.24
N ALA A 365 -7.29 -5.34 12.52
CA ALA A 365 -5.98 -5.65 13.08
C ALA A 365 -5.23 -4.41 13.60
N THR A 366 -5.35 -3.27 12.91
CA THR A 366 -4.78 -1.99 13.35
C THR A 366 -5.63 -1.31 14.43
N ARG A 367 -6.87 -1.78 14.63
CA ARG A 367 -7.91 -1.18 15.47
C ARG A 367 -8.28 0.24 15.06
N ASP A 368 -8.09 0.57 13.78
CA ASP A 368 -8.53 1.83 13.20
C ASP A 368 -9.93 1.67 12.62
N PHE A 369 -10.93 1.94 13.47
CA PHE A 369 -12.35 1.80 13.15
C PHE A 369 -12.95 3.09 12.59
N GLN A 370 -12.18 3.92 11.88
CA GLN A 370 -12.80 4.97 11.08
C GLN A 370 -13.66 4.34 9.97
N ASP A 371 -14.88 4.85 9.79
CA ASP A 371 -15.91 4.27 8.91
C ASP A 371 -15.39 4.05 7.48
N VAL A 372 -14.53 4.93 6.98
CA VAL A 372 -13.96 4.88 5.63
C VAL A 372 -13.11 3.64 5.32
N HIS A 373 -12.78 2.82 6.33
CA HIS A 373 -11.97 1.60 6.18
C HIS A 373 -12.79 0.31 6.24
N HIS A 374 -14.08 0.38 6.59
CA HIS A 374 -14.89 -0.82 6.79
C HIS A 374 -16.38 -0.67 6.48
N ASP A 375 -16.88 0.56 6.38
CA ASP A 375 -18.24 0.89 5.96
C ASP A 375 -18.19 1.57 4.57
N ARG A 376 -18.53 0.80 3.55
CA ARG A 376 -18.54 1.26 2.15
C ARG A 376 -19.52 2.41 1.92
N ASP A 377 -20.71 2.31 2.49
CA ASP A 377 -21.76 3.30 2.26
C ASP A 377 -21.36 4.65 2.85
N ARG A 378 -20.72 4.63 4.03
CA ARG A 378 -20.16 5.84 4.64
C ARG A 378 -18.94 6.37 3.92
N ALA A 379 -18.05 5.51 3.45
CA ALA A 379 -16.91 5.93 2.63
C ALA A 379 -17.38 6.67 1.36
N VAL A 380 -18.36 6.10 0.66
CA VAL A 380 -18.94 6.70 -0.55
C VAL A 380 -19.71 7.97 -0.25
N ALA A 381 -20.50 8.00 0.84
CA ALA A 381 -21.19 9.21 1.28
C ALA A 381 -20.21 10.35 1.66
N GLY A 382 -19.01 9.99 2.15
CA GLY A 382 -17.89 10.90 2.40
C GLY A 382 -17.11 11.32 1.14
N GLY A 383 -17.49 10.83 -0.04
CA GLY A 383 -16.89 11.18 -1.34
C GLY A 383 -15.75 10.29 -1.80
N ALA A 384 -15.45 9.18 -1.11
CA ALA A 384 -14.49 8.19 -1.57
C ALA A 384 -15.09 7.28 -2.67
N LYS A 385 -14.22 6.62 -3.46
CA LYS A 385 -14.66 5.64 -4.48
C LYS A 385 -15.21 4.36 -3.83
N ASP A 386 -14.57 3.92 -2.75
CA ASP A 386 -14.88 2.74 -1.97
C ASP A 386 -14.19 2.86 -0.59
N ILE A 387 -14.22 1.82 0.25
CA ILE A 387 -13.32 1.74 1.40
C ILE A 387 -11.85 1.73 0.94
N PHE A 388 -10.95 2.29 1.73
CA PHE A 388 -9.53 2.40 1.38
C PHE A 388 -8.61 2.13 2.57
N LEU A 389 -7.32 1.88 2.30
CA LEU A 389 -6.34 1.54 3.33
C LEU A 389 -6.14 2.69 4.33
N ASN A 390 -6.12 2.35 5.63
CA ASN A 390 -5.63 3.26 6.66
C ASN A 390 -4.10 3.34 6.66
N ILE A 391 -3.57 4.44 7.17
CA ILE A 391 -2.12 4.68 7.21
C ILE A 391 -1.37 3.66 8.07
N LEU A 392 -2.01 3.09 9.11
CA LEU A 392 -1.41 2.04 9.95
C LEU A 392 -1.15 0.76 9.14
N THR A 393 -2.07 0.40 8.25
CA THR A 393 -1.93 -0.69 7.31
C THR A 393 -0.78 -0.41 6.35
N THR A 394 -0.73 0.81 5.81
CA THR A 394 0.36 1.23 4.92
C THR A 394 1.73 1.15 5.62
N THR A 395 1.85 1.62 6.87
CA THR A 395 3.08 1.50 7.67
C THR A 395 3.47 0.04 7.91
N GLY A 396 2.49 -0.81 8.23
CA GLY A 396 2.72 -2.25 8.41
C GLY A 396 3.16 -2.96 7.13
N LEU A 397 2.61 -2.56 5.97
CA LEU A 397 3.01 -3.07 4.66
C LEU A 397 4.42 -2.62 4.28
N VAL A 398 4.79 -1.37 4.57
CA VAL A 398 6.17 -0.88 4.40
C VAL A 398 7.14 -1.70 5.27
N GLN A 399 6.79 -1.95 6.53
CA GLN A 399 7.60 -2.82 7.39
C GLN A 399 7.73 -4.23 6.81
N ARG A 400 6.61 -4.84 6.42
CA ARG A 400 6.59 -6.20 5.84
C ARG A 400 7.47 -6.27 4.59
N TYR A 401 7.37 -5.28 3.71
CA TYR A 401 8.15 -5.18 2.49
C TYR A 401 9.65 -5.15 2.78
N VAL A 402 10.09 -4.28 3.69
CA VAL A 402 11.51 -4.18 4.05
C VAL A 402 11.98 -5.43 4.81
N ALA A 403 11.16 -5.99 5.70
CA ALA A 403 11.51 -7.19 6.47
C ALA A 403 11.60 -8.46 5.59
N ALA A 404 10.95 -8.49 4.43
CA ALA A 404 11.10 -9.58 3.47
C ALA A 404 12.51 -9.58 2.85
N TRP A 405 13.08 -8.39 2.61
CA TRP A 405 14.44 -8.23 2.09
C TRP A 405 15.51 -8.32 3.18
N ALA A 406 15.32 -7.63 4.30
CA ALA A 406 16.32 -7.50 5.36
C ALA A 406 16.47 -8.77 6.24
N GLY A 407 15.53 -9.71 6.15
CA GLY A 407 15.53 -10.93 6.96
C GLY A 407 14.88 -10.78 8.33
N PRO A 408 14.73 -11.90 9.06
CA PRO A 408 14.01 -11.96 10.34
C PRO A 408 14.73 -11.25 11.49
N ASP A 409 16.05 -11.10 11.41
CA ASP A 409 16.87 -10.51 12.47
C ASP A 409 17.04 -8.98 12.32
N ALA A 410 16.38 -8.38 11.33
CA ALA A 410 16.48 -6.96 11.05
C ALA A 410 15.87 -6.12 12.19
N VAL A 411 16.65 -5.19 12.72
CA VAL A 411 16.23 -4.27 13.78
C VAL A 411 15.79 -2.94 13.16
N PHE A 412 14.50 -2.66 13.20
CA PHE A 412 13.94 -1.39 12.70
C PHE A 412 14.16 -0.28 13.72
N ARG A 413 14.76 0.82 13.28
CA ARG A 413 14.96 2.04 14.09
C ARG A 413 13.96 3.14 13.76
N ALA A 414 13.51 3.22 12.50
CA ALA A 414 12.48 4.16 12.11
C ALA A 414 11.71 3.72 10.86
N ILE A 415 10.43 4.11 10.79
CA ILE A 415 9.60 4.04 9.59
C ILE A 415 8.88 5.39 9.43
N SER A 416 9.26 6.12 8.39
CA SER A 416 8.66 7.40 8.01
C SER A 416 7.82 7.21 6.76
N VAL A 417 6.50 7.45 6.84
CA VAL A 417 5.59 7.36 5.69
C VAL A 417 4.94 8.69 5.38
N ARG A 418 4.77 8.95 4.08
CA ARG A 418 3.97 10.05 3.53
C ARG A 418 2.94 9.50 2.57
N LEU A 419 1.67 9.79 2.84
CA LEU A 419 0.57 9.40 1.97
C LEU A 419 0.43 10.37 0.79
N GLY A 420 0.13 9.78 -0.37
CA GLY A 420 -0.26 10.48 -1.60
C GLY A 420 -1.73 10.22 -1.90
N VAL A 421 -2.00 9.42 -2.93
CA VAL A 421 -3.37 9.06 -3.32
C VAL A 421 -3.95 7.93 -2.45
N PRO A 422 -5.27 7.88 -2.21
CA PRO A 422 -5.89 6.74 -1.53
C PRO A 422 -5.76 5.45 -2.38
N CYS A 423 -5.53 4.32 -1.70
CA CYS A 423 -5.56 2.99 -2.33
C CYS A 423 -6.84 2.28 -1.87
N HIS A 424 -7.77 2.10 -2.81
CA HIS A 424 -9.12 1.62 -2.54
C HIS A 424 -9.22 0.11 -2.65
N ALA A 425 -10.28 -0.45 -2.07
CA ALA A 425 -10.69 -1.81 -2.36
C ALA A 425 -10.85 -2.04 -3.88
N GLY A 426 -10.28 -3.13 -4.37
CA GLY A 426 -10.20 -3.50 -5.79
C GLY A 426 -8.91 -3.04 -6.49
N ASP A 427 -8.08 -2.20 -5.86
CA ASP A 427 -6.79 -1.80 -6.43
C ASP A 427 -5.72 -2.88 -6.19
N THR A 428 -4.63 -2.82 -6.97
CA THR A 428 -3.36 -3.50 -6.65
C THR A 428 -2.36 -2.47 -6.16
N LEU A 429 -1.79 -2.68 -4.98
CA LEU A 429 -0.72 -1.86 -4.42
C LEU A 429 0.63 -2.52 -4.70
N THR A 430 1.51 -1.82 -5.41
CA THR A 430 2.85 -2.30 -5.78
C THR A 430 3.92 -1.53 -5.01
N PHE A 431 4.71 -2.23 -4.19
CA PHE A 431 5.87 -1.68 -3.51
C PHE A 431 7.16 -1.91 -4.30
N THR A 432 7.99 -0.88 -4.36
CA THR A 432 9.37 -0.91 -4.87
C THR A 432 10.28 -0.19 -3.89
N GLY A 433 11.54 -0.59 -3.75
CA GLY A 433 12.47 0.11 -2.87
C GLY A 433 13.95 -0.04 -3.25
N GLU A 434 14.75 0.85 -2.68
CA GLU A 434 16.20 0.91 -2.84
C GLU A 434 16.85 1.15 -1.48
N ALA A 435 17.80 0.29 -1.12
CA ALA A 435 18.56 0.34 0.11
C ALA A 435 19.94 0.95 -0.11
N THR A 436 20.30 1.91 0.73
CA THR A 436 21.63 2.53 0.76
C THR A 436 22.29 2.21 2.09
N ALA A 437 23.49 1.64 2.04
CA ALA A 437 24.29 1.39 3.23
C ALA A 437 24.74 2.71 3.85
N THR A 438 24.69 2.78 5.17
CA THR A 438 25.20 3.92 5.95
C THR A 438 26.40 3.48 6.78
N LEU A 439 27.49 4.25 6.69
CA LEU A 439 28.62 4.13 7.61
C LEU A 439 28.18 4.62 8.99
N THR A 440 28.55 3.89 10.04
CA THR A 440 28.48 4.40 11.41
C THR A 440 29.47 5.56 11.54
N ALA A 441 29.00 6.71 12.00
CA ALA A 441 29.92 7.74 12.47
C ALA A 441 30.60 7.20 13.73
N GLU A 442 31.94 7.21 13.72
CA GLU A 442 32.79 6.77 14.81
C GLU A 442 32.34 7.35 16.16
N ALA A 443 32.32 6.48 17.17
CA ALA A 443 32.28 6.89 18.56
C ALA A 443 33.52 7.76 18.84
N THR A 444 33.32 9.07 18.92
CA THR A 444 34.34 9.97 19.48
C THR A 444 34.32 9.84 21.00
N ALA A 445 35.23 9.06 21.58
CA ALA A 445 35.88 9.35 22.86
C ALA A 445 37.08 8.41 23.09
N ASP A 446 38.22 9.09 23.24
CA ASP A 446 39.51 8.67 23.81
C ASP A 446 39.36 7.80 25.08
N ASP A 447 40.07 6.67 25.13
CA ASP A 447 40.92 6.25 26.26
C ASP A 447 41.36 4.77 26.16
N GLY A 448 42.67 4.55 25.97
CA GLY A 448 43.43 3.51 26.68
C GLY A 448 43.34 2.04 26.23
N ALA A 449 44.27 1.66 25.34
CA ALA A 449 44.99 0.37 25.26
C ALA A 449 44.34 -0.92 25.79
N GLY A 450 44.03 -1.84 24.86
CA GLY A 450 43.83 -3.26 25.11
C GLY A 450 43.75 -4.03 23.79
N ASP A 451 44.87 -4.60 23.36
CA ASP A 451 44.98 -5.53 22.24
C ASP A 451 44.23 -6.83 22.57
N ASN A 452 43.11 -7.06 21.89
CA ASN A 452 42.51 -8.36 21.65
C ASN A 452 41.81 -8.28 20.29
N GLY A 453 42.37 -8.99 19.31
CA GLY A 453 41.77 -9.15 17.99
C GLY A 453 40.49 -9.98 18.08
N ASP A 454 39.36 -9.29 18.03
CA ASP A 454 38.10 -9.83 17.51
C ASP A 454 37.79 -9.05 16.23
N GLU A 455 37.42 -9.76 15.16
CA GLU A 455 37.02 -9.18 13.87
C GLU A 455 35.89 -8.17 14.11
N ALA A 456 36.21 -6.88 13.97
CA ALA A 456 35.22 -5.81 13.99
C ALA A 456 34.29 -6.02 12.79
N GLY A 457 33.12 -6.61 13.03
CA GLY A 457 32.09 -6.79 12.02
C GLY A 457 31.73 -5.44 11.41
N ASP A 458 31.65 -5.42 10.08
CA ASP A 458 31.35 -4.25 9.26
C ASP A 458 29.92 -3.75 9.56
N GLY A 459 29.75 -3.02 10.66
CA GLY A 459 28.48 -2.59 11.21
C GLY A 459 27.82 -1.48 10.39
N HIS A 460 27.35 -1.79 9.19
CA HIS A 460 26.60 -0.85 8.37
C HIS A 460 25.09 -0.92 8.69
N GLY A 461 24.51 0.20 9.10
CA GLY A 461 23.07 0.38 9.10
C GLY A 461 22.54 0.59 7.68
N TRP A 462 21.21 0.51 7.49
CA TRP A 462 20.59 0.71 6.17
C TRP A 462 19.54 1.81 6.21
N VAL A 463 19.52 2.64 5.16
CA VAL A 463 18.40 3.53 4.84
C VAL A 463 17.73 3.02 3.58
N ILE A 464 16.44 2.70 3.66
CA ILE A 464 15.67 2.13 2.55
C ILE A 464 14.60 3.12 2.14
N SER A 465 14.65 3.56 0.89
CA SER A 465 13.56 4.31 0.26
C SER A 465 12.53 3.33 -0.30
N VAL A 466 11.25 3.60 -0.09
CA VAL A 466 10.14 2.74 -0.50
C VAL A 466 9.07 3.59 -1.17
N THR A 467 8.53 3.11 -2.29
CA THR A 467 7.36 3.71 -2.95
C THR A 467 6.30 2.62 -3.14
N GLY A 468 5.07 2.88 -2.70
CA GLY A 468 3.90 2.06 -2.97
C GLY A 468 2.96 2.77 -3.93
N ARG A 469 2.62 2.14 -5.07
CA ARG A 469 1.75 2.73 -6.12
C ARG A 469 0.49 1.91 -6.34
N CYS A 470 -0.61 2.60 -6.59
CA CYS A 470 -1.90 2.04 -7.01
C CYS A 470 -2.34 2.67 -8.34
N GLY A 471 -3.54 2.33 -8.83
CA GLY A 471 -4.06 2.85 -10.11
C GLY A 471 -4.18 4.38 -10.18
N LEU A 472 -4.25 5.07 -9.04
CA LEU A 472 -4.33 6.53 -8.97
C LEU A 472 -2.97 7.24 -8.90
N GLY A 473 -1.86 6.49 -8.74
CA GLY A 473 -0.51 7.02 -8.56
C GLY A 473 0.17 6.54 -7.29
N ASP A 474 1.12 7.34 -6.78
CA ASP A 474 1.89 7.03 -5.57
C ASP A 474 0.98 7.10 -4.33
N HIS A 475 0.63 5.94 -3.78
CA HIS A 475 -0.13 5.82 -2.55
C HIS A 475 0.71 6.22 -1.34
N VAL A 476 1.96 5.77 -1.31
CA VAL A 476 2.90 6.05 -0.23
C VAL A 476 4.31 6.23 -0.75
N THR A 477 5.02 7.21 -0.19
CA THR A 477 6.48 7.25 -0.19
C THR A 477 6.97 7.10 1.25
N ALA A 478 8.00 6.32 1.46
CA ALA A 478 8.49 6.00 2.79
C ALA A 478 10.01 5.89 2.85
N THR A 479 10.55 6.13 4.03
CA THR A 479 11.94 5.92 4.39
C THR A 479 12.01 5.03 5.63
N VAL A 480 12.76 3.94 5.55
CA VAL A 480 12.98 3.02 6.67
C VAL A 480 14.44 3.05 7.07
N ARG A 481 14.71 3.03 8.38
CA ARG A 481 16.07 2.91 8.94
C ARG A 481 16.20 1.61 9.70
N LEU A 482 17.22 0.82 9.35
CA LEU A 482 17.60 -0.39 10.07
C LEU A 482 18.90 -0.16 10.84
N ALA A 483 19.01 -0.79 12.01
CA ALA A 483 20.26 -0.81 12.77
C ALA A 483 21.34 -1.62 12.05
N PRO A 484 22.63 -1.40 12.38
CA PRO A 484 23.71 -2.29 11.99
C PRO A 484 23.46 -3.74 12.44
N ALA A 485 24.02 -4.71 11.71
CA ALA A 485 24.01 -6.10 12.14
C ALA A 485 24.72 -6.25 13.50
N GLY A 486 24.10 -7.00 14.44
CA GLY A 486 24.64 -7.25 15.79
C GLY A 486 24.12 -6.34 16.91
N ASP A 487 23.38 -5.29 16.56
CA ASP A 487 22.85 -4.29 17.51
C ASP A 487 21.47 -4.74 18.05
N ARG A 488 21.45 -5.70 18.98
CA ARG A 488 20.23 -6.28 19.59
C ARG A 488 19.88 -5.71 20.96
#